data_AF-A0A3M1VPV3-F1
#
_entry.id   AF-A0A3M1VPV3-F1
#
_cell.length_a   1.000
_cell.length_b   1.000
_cell.length_c   1.000
_cell.angle_alpha   90.00
_cell.angle_beta   90.00
_cell.angle_gamma   90.00
#
_symmetry.space_group_name_H-M   'P 1'
#
loop_
_entity.id
_entity.type
_entity.pdbx_description
1 polymer ?
#
loop_
_entity_poly.entity_id
_entity_poly.type
_entity_poly.pdbx_seq_one_letter_code
_entity_poly.pdbx_strand_id
1 'polypeptide(L)'
;MTDMTPKGEAQAGFTLIELLVVMAILGVLLGLTAQVYAEYRQMAYEHYSEIMIHDAETALAAGKTREELADQSSSYWLWTNSNGTLGGWPNINHVPGLKINPSTRISVGYIPWCESFAASNPACSTQICCVVDIITAYHCKSRVATTRWRWNTGETYEFRWSSAGC
;
A
#
# COMPACT_ATOMS: atom_id res chain seq x y z
N MET A 1 -24.49 44.81 -63.40
CA MET A 1 -23.53 43.73 -63.09
C MET A 1 -23.19 43.88 -61.62
N THR A 2 -23.43 42.82 -60.86
CA THR A 2 -23.72 42.78 -59.42
C THR A 2 -22.61 43.34 -58.53
N ASP A 3 -22.97 44.30 -57.69
CA ASP A 3 -22.21 44.74 -56.53
C ASP A 3 -22.29 43.65 -55.45
N MET A 4 -21.22 42.87 -55.32
CA MET A 4 -21.01 41.94 -54.21
C MET A 4 -20.20 42.68 -53.14
N THR A 5 -20.90 43.41 -52.28
CA THR A 5 -20.30 43.91 -51.04
C THR A 5 -20.08 42.74 -50.09
N PRO A 6 -18.83 42.46 -49.64
CA PRO A 6 -18.59 41.46 -48.62
C PRO A 6 -19.17 41.99 -47.31
N LYS A 7 -20.19 41.30 -46.82
CA LYS A 7 -20.78 41.54 -45.51
C LYS A 7 -19.71 41.14 -44.49
N GLY A 8 -18.95 42.13 -43.99
CA GLY A 8 -18.02 41.91 -42.90
C GLY A 8 -18.78 41.36 -41.71
N GLU A 9 -18.63 40.07 -41.45
CA GLU A 9 -19.17 39.43 -40.26
C GLU A 9 -18.52 40.12 -39.07
N ALA A 10 -19.31 40.90 -38.33
CA ALA A 10 -18.86 41.53 -37.10
C ALA A 10 -18.40 40.41 -36.16
N GLN A 11 -17.09 40.27 -36.01
CA GLN A 11 -16.48 39.35 -35.06
C GLN A 11 -17.01 39.74 -33.68
N ALA A 12 -17.90 38.91 -33.13
CA ALA A 12 -18.43 39.07 -31.79
C ALA A 12 -17.26 38.96 -30.80
N GLY A 13 -16.71 40.11 -30.43
CA GLY A 13 -15.61 40.22 -29.49
C GLY A 13 -16.07 39.75 -28.11
N PHE A 14 -15.32 38.83 -27.53
CA PHE A 14 -15.51 38.34 -26.17
C PHE A 14 -15.60 39.53 -25.20
N THR A 15 -16.68 39.63 -24.44
CA THR A 15 -16.86 40.79 -23.56
C THR A 15 -15.99 40.63 -22.30
N LEU A 16 -15.51 41.73 -21.72
CA LEU A 16 -14.69 41.69 -20.50
C LEU A 16 -15.44 41.04 -19.33
N ILE A 17 -16.76 41.24 -19.27
CA ILE A 17 -17.63 40.62 -18.27
C ILE A 17 -17.70 39.10 -18.44
N GLU A 18 -17.74 38.61 -19.67
CA GLU A 18 -17.77 37.17 -19.97
C GLU A 18 -16.47 36.50 -19.50
N LEU A 19 -15.32 37.15 -19.72
CA LEU A 19 -14.04 36.65 -19.22
C LEU A 19 -13.97 36.66 -17.68
N LEU A 20 -14.54 37.68 -17.04
CA LEU A 20 -14.59 37.77 -15.58
C LEU A 20 -15.45 36.66 -14.97
N VAL A 21 -16.61 36.36 -15.56
CA VAL A 21 -17.49 35.27 -15.10
C VAL A 21 -16.81 33.91 -15.29
N VAL A 22 -16.12 33.68 -16.41
CA VAL A 22 -15.36 32.43 -16.64
C VAL A 22 -14.26 32.25 -15.59
N MET A 23 -13.49 33.30 -15.30
CA MET A 23 -12.45 33.23 -14.26
C MET A 23 -13.03 33.00 -12.86
N ALA A 24 -14.19 33.60 -12.56
CA ALA A 24 -14.90 33.35 -11.31
C ALA A 24 -15.31 31.87 -11.17
N ILE A 25 -15.88 31.27 -12.23
CA ILE A 25 -16.27 29.85 -12.23
C ILE A 25 -15.04 28.95 -12.12
N LEU A 26 -13.96 29.23 -12.85
CA LEU A 26 -12.71 28.46 -12.78
C LEU A 26 -12.09 28.50 -11.37
N GLY A 27 -12.11 29.66 -10.70
CA GLY A 27 -11.61 29.80 -9.34
C GLY A 27 -12.37 28.91 -8.34
N VAL A 28 -13.70 28.86 -8.46
CA VAL A 28 -14.54 27.98 -7.61
C VAL A 28 -14.24 26.51 -7.87
N LEU A 29 -14.12 26.09 -9.14
CA LEU A 29 -13.81 24.70 -9.50
C LEU A 29 -12.43 24.27 -8.99
N LEU A 30 -11.42 25.11 -9.16
CA LEU A 30 -10.05 24.82 -8.68
C LEU A 30 -10.02 24.66 -7.15
N GLY A 31 -10.77 25.47 -6.41
CA GLY A 31 -10.88 25.35 -4.96
C GLY A 31 -11.41 24.00 -4.49
N LEU A 32 -12.47 23.49 -5.13
CA LEU A 32 -13.08 22.20 -4.77
C LEU A 32 -12.18 21.01 -5.15
N THR A 33 -11.55 21.06 -6.33
CA THR A 33 -10.73 19.94 -6.81
C THR A 33 -9.48 19.68 -5.97
N ALA A 34 -8.92 20.70 -5.31
CA ALA A 34 -7.71 20.57 -4.50
C ALA A 34 -7.87 19.60 -3.32
N GLN A 35 -9.02 19.64 -2.63
CA GLN A 35 -9.28 18.78 -1.47
C GLN A 35 -9.48 17.32 -1.90
N VAL A 36 -10.31 17.11 -2.93
CA VAL A 36 -10.56 15.78 -3.51
C VAL A 36 -9.25 15.14 -4.00
N TYR A 37 -8.38 15.93 -4.62
CA TYR A 37 -7.09 15.44 -5.07
C TYR A 37 -6.17 15.01 -3.91
N ALA A 38 -6.19 15.73 -2.78
CA ALA A 38 -5.40 15.36 -1.61
C ALA A 38 -5.85 14.02 -1.01
N GLU A 39 -7.17 13.82 -0.88
CA GLU A 39 -7.75 12.55 -0.41
C GLU A 39 -7.45 11.39 -1.36
N TYR A 40 -7.63 11.60 -2.66
CA TYR A 40 -7.35 10.59 -3.68
C TYR A 40 -5.88 10.11 -3.62
N ARG A 41 -4.94 11.03 -3.40
CA ARG A 41 -3.53 10.68 -3.21
C ARG A 41 -3.28 9.86 -1.95
N GLN A 42 -3.97 10.16 -0.85
CA GLN A 42 -3.85 9.37 0.38
C GLN A 42 -4.37 7.94 0.15
N MET A 43 -5.55 7.80 -0.46
CA MET A 43 -6.13 6.49 -0.80
C MET A 43 -5.20 5.71 -1.74
N ALA A 44 -4.58 6.36 -2.72
CA ALA A 44 -3.62 5.70 -3.61
C ALA A 44 -2.40 5.17 -2.82
N TYR A 45 -1.84 5.95 -1.89
CA TYR A 45 -0.72 5.50 -1.07
C TYR A 45 -1.09 4.32 -0.17
N GLU A 46 -2.30 4.30 0.38
CA GLU A 46 -2.82 3.17 1.16
C GLU A 46 -2.97 1.93 0.28
N HIS A 47 -3.55 2.07 -0.92
CA HIS A 47 -3.73 0.96 -1.83
C HIS A 47 -2.40 0.34 -2.29
N TYR A 48 -1.36 1.16 -2.47
CA TYR A 48 -0.01 0.63 -2.73
C TYR A 48 0.51 -0.26 -1.59
N SER A 49 0.20 0.06 -0.34
CA SER A 49 0.60 -0.78 0.81
C SER A 49 -0.14 -2.12 0.81
N GLU A 50 -1.42 -2.15 0.42
CA GLU A 50 -2.22 -3.36 0.31
C GLU A 50 -1.69 -4.29 -0.79
N ILE A 51 -1.37 -3.74 -1.96
CA ILE A 51 -0.74 -4.48 -3.06
C ILE A 51 0.58 -5.08 -2.58
N MET A 52 1.37 -4.31 -1.82
CA MET A 52 2.65 -4.79 -1.31
C MET A 52 2.52 -5.93 -0.31
N ILE A 53 1.46 -5.95 0.51
CA ILE A 53 1.16 -7.09 1.38
C ILE A 53 0.88 -8.33 0.52
N HIS A 54 0.06 -8.20 -0.52
CA HIS A 54 -0.29 -9.31 -1.39
C HIS A 54 0.94 -9.87 -2.15
N ASP A 55 1.79 -9.00 -2.67
CA ASP A 55 3.03 -9.39 -3.34
C ASP A 55 4.00 -10.07 -2.37
N ALA A 56 4.09 -9.57 -1.13
CA ALA A 56 4.89 -10.19 -0.10
C ALA A 56 4.34 -11.55 0.34
N GLU A 57 3.02 -11.71 0.46
CA GLU A 57 2.39 -13.02 0.71
C GLU A 57 2.71 -14.02 -0.39
N THR A 58 2.65 -13.57 -1.64
CA THR A 58 2.96 -14.42 -2.81
C THR A 58 4.44 -14.81 -2.82
N ALA A 59 5.34 -13.85 -2.58
CA ALA A 59 6.78 -14.10 -2.48
C ALA A 59 7.10 -15.02 -1.29
N LEU A 60 6.43 -14.83 -0.15
CA LEU A 60 6.58 -15.64 1.04
C LEU A 60 6.15 -17.08 0.79
N ALA A 61 5.00 -17.26 0.16
CA ALA A 61 4.49 -18.58 -0.23
C ALA A 61 5.42 -19.27 -1.24
N ALA A 62 6.03 -18.52 -2.15
CA ALA A 62 6.99 -19.04 -3.12
C ALA A 62 8.35 -19.40 -2.49
N GLY A 63 8.80 -18.65 -1.49
CA GLY A 63 10.08 -18.87 -0.80
C GLY A 63 10.07 -19.99 0.23
N LYS A 64 8.90 -20.37 0.72
CA LYS A 64 8.70 -21.53 1.61
C LYS A 64 8.90 -22.83 0.84
N THR A 65 10.09 -23.43 0.91
CA THR A 65 10.30 -24.78 0.35
C THR A 65 9.53 -25.82 1.17
N ARG A 66 9.15 -26.95 0.54
CA ARG A 66 8.39 -28.03 1.24
C ARG A 66 9.16 -28.61 2.42
N GLU A 67 10.49 -28.54 2.41
CA GLU A 67 11.37 -29.03 3.47
C GLU A 67 11.53 -28.02 4.62
N GLU A 68 11.55 -26.70 4.36
CA GLU A 68 11.54 -25.67 5.41
C GLU A 68 10.16 -25.52 6.08
N LEU A 69 9.07 -25.81 5.36
CA LEU A 69 7.74 -25.96 5.97
C LEU A 69 7.64 -27.21 6.85
N ALA A 70 8.47 -28.23 6.59
CA ALA A 70 8.52 -29.45 7.39
C ALA A 70 9.46 -29.31 8.60
N ASP A 71 10.52 -28.50 8.49
CA ASP A 71 11.39 -28.10 9.60
C ASP A 71 10.95 -26.74 10.16
N GLN A 72 9.84 -26.76 10.91
CA GLN A 72 9.19 -25.61 11.54
C GLN A 72 10.01 -24.93 12.66
N SER A 73 11.33 -25.09 12.67
CA SER A 73 12.19 -24.65 13.77
C SER A 73 12.82 -23.27 13.52
N SER A 74 12.73 -22.72 12.31
CA SER A 74 13.44 -21.49 11.94
C SER A 74 12.48 -20.33 11.68
N SER A 75 12.45 -19.36 12.61
CA SER A 75 11.80 -18.08 12.35
C SER A 75 12.66 -17.20 11.46
N TYR A 76 12.02 -16.37 10.64
CA TYR A 76 12.73 -15.32 9.91
C TYR A 76 11.94 -14.02 9.93
N TRP A 77 12.69 -12.93 9.85
CA TRP A 77 12.21 -11.56 9.80
C TRP A 77 12.95 -10.85 8.67
N LEU A 78 12.21 -10.25 7.76
CA LEU A 78 12.74 -9.34 6.77
C LEU A 78 12.17 -7.95 7.03
N TRP A 79 12.98 -6.93 6.81
CA TRP A 79 12.54 -5.56 6.89
C TRP A 79 13.26 -4.70 5.87
N THR A 80 12.60 -3.66 5.38
CA THR A 80 13.25 -2.61 4.61
C THR A 80 13.81 -1.55 5.53
N ASN A 81 15.08 -1.21 5.40
CA ASN A 81 15.65 -0.07 6.12
C ASN A 81 15.24 1.27 5.49
N SER A 82 15.68 2.38 6.09
CA SER A 82 15.44 3.74 5.60
C SER A 82 15.94 4.01 4.18
N ASN A 83 16.82 3.16 3.63
CA ASN A 83 17.37 3.28 2.28
C ASN A 83 16.62 2.40 1.25
N GLY A 84 15.56 1.70 1.67
CA GLY A 84 14.78 0.81 0.81
C GLY A 84 15.49 -0.50 0.46
N THR A 85 16.61 -0.81 1.11
CA THR A 85 17.27 -2.11 0.96
C THR A 85 16.65 -3.13 1.91
N LEU A 86 16.53 -4.36 1.43
CA LEU A 86 16.14 -5.49 2.27
C LEU A 86 17.24 -5.83 3.28
N GLY A 87 16.87 -5.84 4.56
CA GLY A 87 17.58 -6.50 5.63
C GLY A 87 16.76 -7.69 6.13
N GLY A 88 17.39 -8.62 6.82
CA GLY A 88 16.67 -9.73 7.42
C GLY A 88 17.53 -10.55 8.36
N TRP A 89 16.86 -11.36 9.17
CA TRP A 89 17.43 -12.24 10.17
C TRP A 89 16.59 -13.53 10.23
N PRO A 90 17.17 -14.74 10.24
CA PRO A 90 18.58 -15.08 10.01
C PRO A 90 18.95 -15.13 8.51
N ASN A 91 17.98 -15.10 7.57
CA ASN A 91 18.23 -15.19 6.12
C ASN A 91 17.28 -14.31 5.29
N ILE A 92 17.81 -13.58 4.31
CA ILE A 92 17.06 -12.71 3.39
C ILE A 92 16.42 -13.44 2.19
N ASN A 93 16.65 -14.75 2.06
CA ASN A 93 16.31 -15.53 0.86
C ASN A 93 14.87 -16.09 0.84
N HIS A 94 14.05 -15.83 1.87
CA HIS A 94 12.71 -16.44 2.02
C HIS A 94 11.56 -15.69 1.33
N VAL A 95 11.83 -14.55 0.67
CA VAL A 95 10.85 -13.81 -0.16
C VAL A 95 11.45 -13.55 -1.55
N PRO A 96 11.67 -14.61 -2.36
CA PRO A 96 12.27 -14.47 -3.67
C PRO A 96 11.43 -13.55 -4.57
N GLY A 97 12.10 -12.64 -5.25
CA GLY A 97 11.48 -11.79 -6.28
C GLY A 97 10.58 -10.67 -5.76
N LEU A 98 10.48 -10.45 -4.44
CA LEU A 98 9.72 -9.34 -3.88
C LEU A 98 10.35 -8.01 -4.31
N LYS A 99 9.63 -7.27 -5.16
CA LYS A 99 10.04 -5.93 -5.60
C LYS A 99 9.40 -4.89 -4.70
N ILE A 100 10.24 -4.10 -4.04
CA ILE A 100 9.78 -3.05 -3.13
C ILE A 100 9.86 -1.70 -3.82
N ASN A 101 8.77 -0.94 -3.75
CA ASN A 101 8.79 0.46 -4.16
C ASN A 101 9.65 1.25 -3.16
N PRO A 102 10.58 2.12 -3.59
CA PRO A 102 11.41 2.93 -2.70
C PRO A 102 10.62 3.76 -1.67
N SER A 103 9.38 4.14 -2.01
CA SER A 103 8.46 4.89 -1.16
C SER A 103 7.62 4.02 -0.22
N THR A 104 7.89 2.72 -0.16
CA THR A 104 7.22 1.76 0.72
C THR A 104 8.23 1.11 1.65
N ARG A 105 7.74 0.74 2.82
CA ARG A 105 8.47 -0.09 3.75
C ARG A 105 7.63 -1.30 4.06
N ILE A 106 8.32 -2.41 4.23
CA ILE A 106 7.69 -3.67 4.54
C ILE A 106 8.50 -4.41 5.60
N SER A 107 7.78 -5.12 6.46
CA SER A 107 8.31 -6.08 7.41
C SER A 107 7.55 -7.38 7.23
N VAL A 108 8.27 -8.49 7.09
CA VAL A 108 7.71 -9.83 6.90
C VAL A 108 8.31 -10.74 7.97
N GLY A 109 7.47 -11.42 8.73
CA GLY A 109 7.86 -12.35 9.78
C GLY A 109 7.21 -13.71 9.59
N TYR A 110 7.96 -14.77 9.83
CA TYR A 110 7.49 -16.16 9.90
C TYR A 110 7.91 -16.76 11.23
N ILE A 111 6.97 -17.32 11.99
CA ILE A 111 7.21 -17.84 13.35
C ILE A 111 6.65 -19.27 13.47
N PRO A 112 7.39 -20.30 13.00
CA PRO A 112 6.86 -21.66 12.90
C PRO A 112 6.96 -22.50 14.18
N TRP A 113 7.87 -22.19 15.09
CA TRP A 113 8.26 -23.05 16.23
C TRP A 113 7.23 -23.17 17.37
N CYS A 114 6.02 -22.65 17.17
CA CYS A 114 5.01 -22.68 18.21
C CYS A 114 4.15 -23.95 18.21
N GLU A 115 4.37 -24.88 17.28
CA GLU A 115 3.64 -26.16 17.24
C GLU A 115 3.92 -27.05 18.46
N SER A 116 5.13 -26.99 19.03
CA SER A 116 5.44 -27.68 20.29
C SER A 116 4.81 -27.04 21.54
N PHE A 117 4.33 -25.79 21.45
CA PHE A 117 3.60 -25.12 22.54
C PHE A 117 2.09 -25.33 22.42
N ALA A 118 1.57 -25.31 21.18
CA ALA A 118 0.15 -25.51 20.86
C ALA A 118 -0.36 -26.92 21.21
N ALA A 119 0.49 -27.95 21.14
CA ALA A 119 0.13 -29.30 21.55
C ALA A 119 -0.28 -29.41 23.04
N SER A 120 0.13 -28.45 23.88
CA SER A 120 -0.19 -28.41 25.31
C SER A 120 -1.33 -27.46 25.67
N ASN A 121 -1.81 -26.63 24.73
CA ASN A 121 -2.83 -25.62 25.01
C ASN A 121 -3.79 -25.46 23.81
N PRO A 122 -4.97 -26.11 23.81
CA PRO A 122 -5.95 -26.03 22.71
C PRO A 122 -6.58 -24.65 22.54
N ALA A 123 -6.34 -23.71 23.47
CA ALA A 123 -6.76 -22.33 23.36
C ALA A 123 -5.72 -21.50 22.58
N CYS A 124 -5.59 -21.77 21.28
CA CYS A 124 -4.79 -20.96 20.35
C CYS A 124 -5.36 -19.54 20.11
N SER A 125 -6.40 -19.13 20.83
CA SER A 125 -7.22 -17.95 20.49
C SER A 125 -6.68 -16.61 21.00
N THR A 126 -5.63 -16.58 21.82
CA THR A 126 -5.16 -15.31 22.44
C THR A 126 -3.64 -15.13 22.54
N GLN A 127 -2.82 -16.10 22.11
CA GLN A 127 -1.35 -15.99 22.22
C GLN A 127 -0.69 -15.76 20.86
N ILE A 128 0.34 -14.91 20.83
CA ILE A 128 1.21 -14.61 19.67
C ILE A 128 1.80 -15.88 19.03
N CYS A 129 1.81 -16.98 19.79
CA CYS A 129 2.29 -18.29 19.39
C CYS A 129 1.43 -18.99 18.32
N CYS A 130 0.24 -18.51 17.97
CA CYS A 130 -0.53 -19.14 16.89
C CYS A 130 -0.46 -18.35 15.58
N VAL A 131 0.34 -17.27 15.55
CA VAL A 131 0.62 -16.49 14.35
C VAL A 131 1.76 -17.13 13.56
N VAL A 132 1.47 -17.56 12.35
CA VAL A 132 2.41 -18.20 11.44
C VAL A 132 3.13 -17.14 10.61
N ASP A 133 2.39 -16.19 10.05
CA ASP A 133 2.92 -15.11 9.21
C ASP A 133 2.48 -13.74 9.73
N ILE A 134 3.40 -12.78 9.75
CA ILE A 134 3.13 -11.36 10.04
C ILE A 134 3.69 -10.54 8.88
N ILE A 135 2.82 -9.78 8.21
CA ILE A 135 3.25 -8.88 7.14
C ILE A 135 2.75 -7.48 7.45
N THR A 136 3.67 -6.54 7.56
CA THR A 136 3.37 -5.12 7.76
C THR A 136 3.90 -4.34 6.58
N ALA A 137 3.04 -3.60 5.88
CA ALA A 137 3.45 -2.67 4.85
C ALA A 137 2.95 -1.27 5.17
N TYR A 138 3.74 -0.26 4.81
CA TYR A 138 3.32 1.12 4.88
C TYR A 138 4.01 1.96 3.81
N HIS A 139 3.29 2.94 3.29
CA HIS A 139 3.84 3.90 2.33
C HIS A 139 4.42 5.10 3.10
N CYS A 140 5.62 5.56 2.77
CA CYS A 140 6.32 6.61 3.52
C CYS A 140 5.58 7.95 3.56
N LYS A 141 4.71 8.20 2.57
CA LYS A 141 3.83 9.39 2.55
C LYS A 141 2.46 9.15 3.17
N SER A 142 2.09 7.89 3.42
CA SER A 142 0.90 7.56 4.17
C SER A 142 1.22 7.65 5.66
N ARG A 143 0.25 8.10 6.46
CA ARG A 143 0.31 8.00 7.93
C ARG A 143 -0.31 6.71 8.44
N VAL A 144 -0.61 5.78 7.53
CA VAL A 144 -1.28 4.52 7.83
C VAL A 144 -0.35 3.38 7.45
N ALA A 145 -0.19 2.45 8.39
CA ALA A 145 0.41 1.15 8.16
C ALA A 145 -0.69 0.09 8.20
N THR A 146 -0.57 -0.89 7.31
CA THR A 146 -1.44 -2.05 7.26
C THR A 146 -0.62 -3.26 7.68
N THR A 147 -1.15 -4.01 8.63
CA THR A 147 -0.52 -5.25 9.09
C THR A 147 -1.53 -6.38 8.99
N ARG A 148 -1.05 -7.51 8.49
CA ARG A 148 -1.80 -8.74 8.32
C ARG A 148 -1.14 -9.86 9.11
N TRP A 149 -1.93 -10.51 9.95
CA TRP A 149 -1.54 -11.68 10.72
C TRP A 149 -2.28 -12.89 10.17
N ARG A 150 -1.53 -13.94 9.86
CA ARG A 150 -2.09 -15.25 9.51
C ARG A 150 -1.83 -16.23 10.63
N TRP A 151 -2.88 -16.88 11.09
CA TRP A 151 -2.84 -17.87 12.14
C TRP A 151 -2.66 -19.28 11.58
N ASN A 152 -2.21 -20.21 12.40
CA ASN A 152 -2.06 -21.63 12.03
C ASN A 152 -3.39 -22.31 11.67
N THR A 153 -4.51 -21.78 12.17
CA THR A 153 -5.88 -22.16 11.78
C THR A 153 -6.22 -21.77 10.33
N GLY A 154 -5.39 -20.96 9.68
CA GLY A 154 -5.66 -20.34 8.38
C GLY A 154 -6.43 -19.03 8.48
N GLU A 155 -6.89 -18.65 9.68
CA GLU A 155 -7.55 -17.37 9.90
C GLU A 155 -6.59 -16.21 9.65
N THR A 156 -7.09 -15.14 9.04
CA THR A 156 -6.30 -13.95 8.72
C THR A 156 -6.97 -12.72 9.30
N TYR A 157 -6.19 -11.89 9.99
CA TYR A 157 -6.63 -10.64 10.57
C TYR A 157 -5.83 -9.50 9.97
N GLU A 158 -6.54 -8.48 9.50
CA GLU A 158 -5.95 -7.25 9.01
C GLU A 158 -6.26 -6.12 9.99
N PHE A 159 -5.25 -5.35 10.34
CA PHE A 159 -5.40 -4.16 11.15
C PHE A 159 -4.62 -3.00 10.55
N ARG A 160 -5.18 -1.81 10.73
CA ARG A 160 -4.61 -0.55 10.27
C ARG A 160 -4.30 0.31 11.47
N TRP A 161 -3.13 0.92 11.47
CA TRP A 161 -2.67 1.74 12.58
C TRP A 161 -1.89 2.96 12.07
N SER A 162 -1.90 4.03 12.88
CA SER A 162 -1.19 5.25 12.54
C SER A 162 0.33 5.03 12.68
N SER A 163 1.07 5.24 11.60
CA SER A 163 2.53 5.16 11.58
C SER A 163 3.15 6.55 11.54
N ALA A 164 4.33 6.71 12.15
CA ALA A 164 5.12 7.94 12.08
C ALA A 164 5.70 8.21 10.67
N GLY A 165 5.56 7.26 9.75
CA GLY A 165 6.12 7.33 8.39
C GLY A 165 7.50 6.68 8.31
N CYS A 166 8.14 6.88 7.15
CA CYS A 166 9.57 6.71 6.96
C CYS A 166 10.21 8.11 7.09
#